data_AF-A0A2P5ALB9-F1
#
_entry.id   AF-A0A2P5ALB9-F1
#
_cell.length_a   1.000
_cell.length_b   1.000
_cell.length_c   1.000
_cell.angle_alpha   90.00
_cell.angle_beta   90.00
_cell.angle_gamma   90.00
#
_symmetry.space_group_name_H-M   'P 1'
#
loop_
_entity.id
_entity.type
_entity.pdbx_description
1 polymer ?
#
loop_
_entity_poly.entity_id
_entity_poly.type
_entity_poly.pdbx_seq_one_letter_code
_entity_poly.pdbx_strand_id
1 'polypeptide(L)'
;MRTLYWNCRGVSNIGTRRVLKELCLRHKPDILCLAEPMCLFSSIPVRFWKSIGFSLVAQNDKPIPSLWVLCSSAVSNFQVLSLHPQHVSSSFVVNGILFYVSFVYASCNYILRRDLWDSLSALHIVGPWLALGDFNSVMGAHETTGILKRRSCEDFRAGITLCDLVDLDSQGPFYTWQGFRKGHLVMSRLDRAFCNDDFLNLWNQVSSICLPRSHSDHHPLLLTSLKDIPTGPRPFRFQGMWLSHPTFMDLVRNVWSRSFFGSPFTILVNKLKALKRELKVWNWEVFGDLKLKIARATQNVSLIQERLGIEGFSDPLLKQETEAHPAFDILLSQEEIYLREQSRVKWLKEGDRNSSFFHNVVKRRRAKKTLCNMKIGDELVDDMDLISTHIQTFYEDLFRDSHSSVSDFSM
;
A
#
# COMPACT_ATOMS: atom_id res chain seq x y z
N MET A 1 -5.42 12.13 0.66
CA MET A 1 -6.30 11.78 1.78
C MET A 1 -5.46 11.33 2.96
N ARG A 2 -5.70 11.88 4.14
CA ARG A 2 -5.07 11.50 5.40
C ARG A 2 -6.13 11.08 6.42
N THR A 3 -5.95 9.93 7.05
CA THR A 3 -6.88 9.41 8.06
C THR A 3 -6.10 9.08 9.33
N LEU A 4 -6.50 9.67 10.45
CA LEU A 4 -5.90 9.41 11.75
C LEU A 4 -6.85 8.57 12.60
N TYR A 5 -6.38 7.43 13.09
CA TYR A 5 -7.08 6.61 14.08
C TYR A 5 -6.30 6.63 15.39
N TRP A 6 -6.99 6.78 16.51
CA TRP A 6 -6.36 6.68 17.82
C TRP A 6 -7.29 6.11 18.88
N ASN A 7 -6.92 4.96 19.45
CA ASN A 7 -7.48 4.51 20.72
C ASN A 7 -6.85 5.37 21.85
N CYS A 8 -7.61 6.38 22.28
CA CYS A 8 -7.11 7.46 23.13
C CYS A 8 -7.30 7.20 24.63
N ARG A 9 -8.04 6.15 25.01
CA ARG A 9 -8.24 5.73 26.42
C ARG A 9 -8.71 6.87 27.34
N GLY A 10 -9.58 7.73 26.82
CA GLY A 10 -10.14 8.86 27.56
C GLY A 10 -9.71 10.22 27.03
N VAL A 11 -10.60 10.93 26.34
CA VAL A 11 -10.35 12.26 25.77
C VAL A 11 -10.78 13.41 26.71
N SER A 12 -11.35 13.08 27.87
CA SER A 12 -11.77 14.05 28.89
C SER A 12 -10.58 14.69 29.64
N ASN A 13 -9.42 14.05 29.65
CA ASN A 13 -8.23 14.62 30.29
C ASN A 13 -7.56 15.68 29.38
N ILE A 14 -6.96 16.71 29.98
CA ILE A 14 -6.36 17.83 29.24
C ILE A 14 -5.13 17.38 28.43
N GLY A 15 -4.33 16.43 28.95
CA GLY A 15 -3.13 15.92 28.30
C GLY A 15 -3.43 15.27 26.94
N THR A 16 -4.40 14.36 26.91
CA THR A 16 -4.88 13.66 25.71
C THR A 16 -5.43 14.65 24.69
N ARG A 17 -6.17 15.69 25.12
CA ARG A 17 -6.62 16.75 24.21
C ARG A 17 -5.47 17.58 23.64
N ARG A 18 -4.42 17.85 24.41
CA ARG A 18 -3.22 18.55 23.90
C ARG A 18 -2.50 17.70 22.86
N VAL A 19 -2.31 16.41 23.13
CA VAL A 19 -1.72 15.46 22.16
C VAL A 19 -2.57 15.38 20.91
N LEU A 20 -3.89 15.21 21.04
CA LEU A 20 -4.80 15.17 19.89
C LEU A 20 -4.69 16.44 19.03
N LYS A 21 -4.67 17.61 19.69
CA LYS A 21 -4.52 18.89 18.99
C LYS A 21 -3.18 18.95 18.23
N GLU A 22 -2.09 18.53 18.85
CA GLU A 22 -0.77 18.48 18.21
C GLU A 22 -0.77 17.53 16.99
N LEU A 23 -1.34 16.33 17.14
CA LEU A 23 -1.46 15.37 16.04
C LEU A 23 -2.26 15.94 14.87
N CYS A 24 -3.38 16.62 15.14
CA CYS A 24 -4.20 17.27 14.13
C CYS A 24 -3.46 18.44 13.45
N LEU A 25 -2.76 19.28 14.20
CA LEU A 25 -2.01 20.42 13.65
C LEU A 25 -0.84 19.97 12.77
N ARG A 26 -0.09 18.96 13.24
CA ARG A 26 1.11 18.45 12.57
C ARG A 26 0.78 17.66 11.33
N HIS A 27 -0.15 16.71 11.44
CA HIS A 27 -0.42 15.76 10.35
C HIS A 27 -1.59 16.16 9.45
N LYS A 28 -2.42 17.13 9.87
CA LYS A 28 -3.55 17.67 9.11
C LYS A 28 -4.42 16.56 8.50
N PRO A 29 -4.98 15.63 9.30
CA PRO A 29 -5.84 14.59 8.78
C PRO A 29 -7.12 15.18 8.16
N ASP A 30 -7.68 14.49 7.17
CA ASP A 30 -9.00 14.79 6.60
C ASP A 30 -10.10 14.13 7.45
N ILE A 31 -9.78 12.94 7.98
CA ILE A 31 -10.69 12.13 8.80
C ILE A 31 -9.97 11.77 10.09
N LEU A 32 -10.67 11.94 11.21
CA LEU A 32 -10.21 11.58 12.54
C LEU A 32 -11.18 10.55 13.14
N CYS A 33 -10.67 9.42 13.57
CA CYS A 33 -11.41 8.46 14.38
C CYS A 33 -10.77 8.29 15.75
N LEU A 34 -11.58 8.44 16.80
CA LEU A 34 -11.18 8.24 18.18
C LEU A 34 -11.88 7.00 18.75
N ALA A 35 -11.09 6.06 19.25
CA ALA A 35 -11.57 4.92 20.02
C ALA A 35 -11.35 5.12 21.53
N GLU A 36 -12.22 4.51 22.32
CA GLU A 36 -12.32 4.66 23.78
C GLU A 36 -12.25 6.13 24.27
N PRO A 37 -13.13 7.04 23.83
CA PRO A 37 -13.15 8.41 24.36
C PRO A 37 -13.55 8.48 25.85
N MET A 38 -14.19 7.43 26.38
CA MET A 38 -14.63 7.25 27.79
C MET A 38 -15.55 8.36 28.35
N CYS A 39 -16.16 9.17 27.48
CA CYS A 39 -17.17 10.15 27.86
C CYS A 39 -18.18 10.31 26.72
N LEU A 40 -19.21 11.15 26.91
CA LEU A 40 -20.08 11.58 25.82
C LEU A 40 -19.41 12.69 25.02
N PHE A 41 -19.78 12.82 23.73
CA PHE A 41 -19.20 13.86 22.87
C PHE A 41 -19.51 15.26 23.37
N SER A 42 -20.72 15.46 23.91
CA SER A 42 -21.19 16.70 24.52
C SER A 42 -20.39 17.13 25.76
N SER A 43 -19.68 16.20 26.40
CA SER A 43 -18.81 16.52 27.55
C SER A 43 -17.56 17.30 27.16
N ILE A 44 -17.18 17.29 25.87
CA ILE A 44 -16.03 18.04 25.36
C ILE A 44 -16.50 19.39 24.80
N PRO A 45 -15.91 20.53 25.22
CA PRO A 45 -16.36 21.84 24.75
C PRO A 45 -16.30 21.96 23.22
N VAL A 46 -17.39 22.43 22.60
CA VAL A 46 -17.49 22.65 21.14
C VAL A 46 -16.33 23.49 20.58
N ARG A 47 -15.84 24.46 21.36
CA ARG A 47 -14.66 25.28 21.01
C ARG A 47 -13.39 24.47 20.75
N PHE A 48 -13.22 23.31 21.39
CA PHE A 48 -12.08 22.43 21.17
C PHE A 48 -12.12 21.83 19.76
N TRP A 49 -13.24 21.23 19.38
CA TRP A 49 -13.44 20.64 18.04
C TRP A 49 -13.31 21.68 16.93
N LYS A 50 -13.89 22.88 17.14
CA LYS A 50 -13.69 24.02 16.24
C LYS A 50 -12.21 24.42 16.12
N SER A 51 -11.45 24.39 17.22
CA SER A 51 -10.03 24.77 17.21
C SER A 51 -9.12 23.80 16.45
N ILE A 52 -9.56 22.55 16.24
CA ILE A 52 -8.85 21.57 15.42
C ILE A 52 -9.48 21.38 14.04
N GLY A 53 -10.60 22.05 13.74
CA GLY A 53 -11.25 22.04 12.43
C GLY A 53 -12.07 20.79 12.12
N PHE A 54 -12.59 20.10 13.14
CA PHE A 54 -13.34 18.85 12.98
C PHE A 54 -14.78 18.96 13.48
N SER A 55 -15.70 18.29 12.77
CA SER A 55 -17.08 18.06 13.19
C SER A 55 -17.36 16.57 13.34
N LEU A 56 -18.18 16.22 14.33
CA LEU A 56 -18.65 14.84 14.50
C LEU A 56 -19.61 14.48 13.36
N VAL A 57 -19.38 13.33 12.73
CA VAL A 57 -20.23 12.83 11.64
C VAL A 57 -20.88 11.48 11.95
N ALA A 58 -20.27 10.66 12.80
CA ALA A 58 -20.83 9.38 13.22
C ALA A 58 -20.27 8.89 14.56
N GLN A 59 -21.05 8.02 15.22
CA GLN A 59 -20.70 7.33 16.46
C GLN A 59 -21.21 5.91 16.39
N ASN A 60 -20.52 4.96 17.02
CA ASN A 60 -21.01 3.58 17.04
C ASN A 60 -22.24 3.42 17.94
N ASP A 61 -23.02 2.39 17.66
CA ASP A 61 -24.26 2.10 18.37
C ASP A 61 -24.01 1.52 19.76
N LYS A 62 -23.81 2.42 20.73
CA LYS A 62 -23.67 2.12 22.16
C LYS A 62 -24.23 3.27 23.00
N PRO A 63 -24.73 3.00 24.22
CA PRO A 63 -25.16 4.05 25.16
C PRO A 63 -24.07 5.08 25.45
N ILE A 64 -22.83 4.61 25.60
CA ILE A 64 -21.63 5.45 25.60
C ILE A 64 -20.81 5.02 24.38
N PRO A 65 -20.78 5.82 23.31
CA PRO A 65 -20.06 5.46 22.10
C PRO A 65 -18.57 5.28 22.37
N SER A 66 -18.04 4.14 21.93
CA SER A 66 -16.63 3.80 22.02
C SER A 66 -15.85 4.17 20.75
N LEU A 67 -16.53 4.63 19.70
CA LEU A 67 -15.95 5.14 18.46
C LEU A 67 -16.61 6.46 18.08
N TRP A 68 -15.80 7.49 17.84
CA TRP A 68 -16.23 8.74 17.24
C TRP A 68 -15.53 8.94 15.91
N VAL A 69 -16.31 9.25 14.87
CA VAL A 69 -15.80 9.60 13.55
C VAL A 69 -16.04 11.09 13.33
N LEU A 70 -14.97 11.81 13.02
CA LEU A 70 -14.98 13.22 12.76
C LEU A 70 -14.34 13.52 11.42
N CYS A 71 -14.85 14.54 10.72
CA CYS A 71 -14.33 14.98 9.43
C CYS A 71 -13.94 16.44 9.46
N SER A 72 -12.91 16.78 8.69
CA SER A 72 -12.61 18.16 8.32
C SER A 72 -13.52 18.61 7.17
N SER A 73 -13.45 19.89 6.81
CA SER A 73 -14.18 20.44 5.65
C SER A 73 -13.71 19.90 4.29
N ALA A 74 -12.61 19.14 4.24
CA ALA A 74 -12.11 18.53 3.02
C ALA A 74 -12.94 17.32 2.56
N VAL A 75 -13.73 16.74 3.47
CA VAL A 75 -14.58 15.58 3.20
C VAL A 75 -16.00 16.04 2.90
N SER A 76 -16.56 15.57 1.79
CA SER A 76 -17.95 15.85 1.40
C SER A 76 -18.78 14.57 1.31
N ASN A 77 -20.11 14.72 1.29
CA ASN A 77 -21.07 13.62 1.11
C ASN A 77 -20.85 12.43 2.05
N PHE A 78 -20.57 12.69 3.33
CA PHE A 78 -20.42 11.63 4.32
C PHE A 78 -21.77 10.94 4.59
N GLN A 79 -21.84 9.64 4.34
CA GLN A 79 -23.02 8.81 4.54
C GLN A 79 -22.67 7.61 5.41
N VAL A 80 -23.49 7.34 6.41
CA VAL A 80 -23.34 6.17 7.27
C VAL A 80 -23.99 4.97 6.60
N LEU A 81 -23.23 3.89 6.42
CA LEU A 81 -23.71 2.63 5.87
C LEU A 81 -24.16 1.67 6.97
N SER A 82 -23.43 1.63 8.08
CA SER A 82 -23.76 0.77 9.22
C SER A 82 -23.19 1.34 10.52
N LEU A 83 -24.03 1.34 11.55
CA LEU A 83 -23.64 1.57 12.93
C LEU A 83 -23.74 0.24 13.68
N HIS A 84 -22.64 -0.19 14.27
CA HIS A 84 -22.56 -1.44 14.98
C HIS A 84 -21.77 -1.24 16.28
N PRO A 85 -22.03 -1.98 17.37
CA PRO A 85 -21.29 -1.79 18.62
C PRO A 85 -19.76 -1.88 18.49
N GLN A 86 -19.24 -2.56 17.46
CA GLN A 86 -17.80 -2.74 17.22
C GLN A 86 -17.23 -1.99 16.01
N HIS A 87 -18.07 -1.34 15.18
CA HIS A 87 -17.59 -0.56 14.04
C HIS A 87 -18.54 0.56 13.61
N VAL A 88 -17.99 1.54 12.91
CA VAL A 88 -18.74 2.54 12.14
C VAL A 88 -18.30 2.42 10.69
N SER A 89 -19.21 2.04 9.81
CA SER A 89 -18.95 1.95 8.37
C SER A 89 -19.67 3.05 7.62
N SER A 90 -18.95 3.72 6.72
CA SER A 90 -19.40 4.93 6.06
C SER A 90 -18.81 5.06 4.66
N SER A 91 -19.50 5.80 3.79
CA SER A 91 -18.98 6.27 2.51
C SER A 91 -18.82 7.79 2.54
N PHE A 92 -17.87 8.31 1.76
CA PHE A 92 -17.66 9.75 1.62
C PHE A 92 -16.90 10.08 0.34
N VAL A 93 -16.86 11.36 -0.02
CA VAL A 93 -16.17 11.85 -1.21
C VAL A 93 -14.96 12.70 -0.82
N VAL A 94 -13.81 12.38 -1.42
CA VAL A 94 -12.58 13.20 -1.36
C VAL A 94 -12.11 13.43 -2.78
N ASN A 95 -11.89 14.70 -3.15
CA ASN A 95 -11.45 15.09 -4.51
C ASN A 95 -12.32 14.49 -5.63
N GLY A 96 -13.64 14.45 -5.43
CA GLY A 96 -14.61 13.95 -6.42
C GLY A 96 -14.69 12.43 -6.56
N ILE A 97 -14.00 11.67 -5.69
CA ILE A 97 -13.99 10.20 -5.74
C ILE A 97 -14.69 9.65 -4.49
N LEU A 98 -15.54 8.63 -4.69
CA LEU A 98 -16.23 7.91 -3.62
C LEU A 98 -15.31 6.88 -2.96
N PHE A 99 -15.30 6.87 -1.63
CA PHE A 99 -14.54 5.94 -0.80
C PHE A 99 -15.40 5.34 0.30
N TYR A 100 -15.00 4.15 0.75
CA TYR A 100 -15.62 3.46 1.87
C TYR A 100 -14.61 3.28 3.00
N VAL A 101 -15.06 3.53 4.23
CA VAL A 101 -14.26 3.30 5.44
C VAL A 101 -15.05 2.55 6.49
N SER A 102 -14.40 1.64 7.19
CA SER A 102 -14.90 0.97 8.38
C SER A 102 -13.94 1.23 9.53
N PHE A 103 -14.35 2.07 10.47
CA PHE A 103 -13.59 2.29 11.70
C PHE A 103 -13.94 1.23 12.73
N VAL A 104 -12.94 0.51 13.24
CA VAL A 104 -13.15 -0.66 14.10
C VAL A 104 -12.63 -0.41 15.52
N TYR A 105 -13.42 -0.87 16.49
CA TYR A 105 -13.00 -1.09 17.87
C TYR A 105 -13.64 -2.41 18.30
N ALA A 106 -12.90 -3.48 18.08
CA ALA A 106 -13.39 -4.83 18.25
C ALA A 106 -13.35 -5.28 19.72
N SER A 107 -14.20 -6.23 20.07
CA SER A 107 -14.23 -6.83 21.41
C SER A 107 -12.94 -7.60 21.72
N CYS A 108 -12.50 -7.56 22.98
CA CYS A 108 -11.43 -8.45 23.48
C CYS A 108 -11.86 -9.93 23.53
N ASN A 109 -13.16 -10.22 23.41
CA ASN A 109 -13.70 -11.57 23.34
C ASN A 109 -13.86 -12.00 21.88
N TYR A 110 -13.10 -13.03 21.47
CA TYR A 110 -13.10 -13.53 20.09
C TYR A 110 -14.46 -14.06 19.63
N ILE A 111 -15.32 -14.53 20.54
CA ILE A 111 -16.67 -14.99 20.20
C ILE A 111 -17.51 -13.80 19.75
N LEU A 112 -17.50 -12.70 20.51
CA LEU A 112 -18.22 -11.47 20.17
C LEU A 112 -17.66 -10.79 18.92
N ARG A 113 -16.39 -11.02 18.57
CA ARG A 113 -15.82 -10.50 17.32
C ARG A 113 -16.33 -11.22 16.08
N ARG A 114 -16.99 -12.37 16.18
CA ARG A 114 -17.59 -13.03 15.00
C ARG A 114 -18.67 -12.14 14.39
N ASP A 115 -19.52 -11.57 15.24
CA ASP A 115 -20.55 -10.60 14.84
C ASP A 115 -19.98 -9.36 14.11
N LEU A 116 -18.76 -8.93 14.47
CA LEU A 116 -18.06 -7.88 13.73
C LEU A 116 -17.79 -8.30 12.29
N TRP A 117 -17.26 -9.50 12.06
CA TRP A 117 -16.94 -9.98 10.72
C TRP A 117 -18.19 -10.26 9.90
N ASP A 118 -19.23 -10.82 10.50
CA ASP A 118 -20.52 -11.02 9.86
C ASP A 118 -21.09 -9.67 9.41
N SER A 119 -21.08 -8.67 10.30
CA SER A 119 -21.56 -7.32 9.98
C SER A 119 -20.74 -6.61 8.90
N LEU A 120 -19.40 -6.74 8.91
CA LEU A 120 -18.55 -6.14 7.87
C LEU A 120 -18.73 -6.83 6.51
N SER A 121 -18.84 -8.16 6.49
CA SER A 121 -19.04 -8.93 5.25
C SER A 121 -20.40 -8.64 4.60
N ALA A 122 -21.44 -8.42 5.40
CA ALA A 122 -22.79 -8.08 4.94
C ALA A 122 -22.90 -6.68 4.29
N LEU A 123 -21.86 -5.84 4.39
CA LEU A 123 -21.84 -4.54 3.71
C LEU A 123 -21.74 -4.66 2.19
N HIS A 124 -21.22 -5.80 1.68
CA HIS A 124 -21.03 -6.07 0.26
C HIS A 124 -20.42 -4.87 -0.51
N ILE A 125 -19.35 -4.30 0.04
CA ILE A 125 -18.78 -3.06 -0.51
C ILE A 125 -18.18 -3.32 -1.89
N VAL A 126 -18.71 -2.61 -2.88
CA VAL A 126 -18.16 -2.55 -4.24
C VAL A 126 -17.42 -1.22 -4.40
N GLY A 127 -16.08 -1.30 -4.50
CA GLY A 127 -15.21 -0.13 -4.65
C GLY A 127 -14.15 -0.02 -3.54
N PRO A 128 -13.42 1.12 -3.49
CA PRO A 128 -12.24 1.28 -2.64
C PRO A 128 -12.59 1.32 -1.15
N TRP A 129 -12.22 0.26 -0.44
CA TRP A 129 -12.57 0.07 0.97
C TRP A 129 -11.34 -0.01 1.88
N LEU A 130 -11.40 0.72 2.99
CA LEU A 130 -10.43 0.74 4.07
C LEU A 130 -11.10 0.36 5.39
N ALA A 131 -10.60 -0.66 6.08
CA ALA A 131 -10.95 -0.96 7.46
C ALA A 131 -9.78 -0.59 8.40
N LEU A 132 -9.99 0.34 9.33
CA LEU A 132 -8.92 0.90 10.18
C LEU A 132 -9.35 0.89 11.65
N GLY A 133 -8.51 0.35 12.52
CA GLY A 133 -8.67 0.54 13.96
C GLY A 133 -8.07 -0.55 14.83
N ASP A 134 -8.56 -0.63 16.06
CA ASP A 134 -8.17 -1.60 17.08
C ASP A 134 -9.01 -2.87 16.94
N PHE A 135 -8.37 -3.94 16.48
CA PHE A 135 -9.02 -5.23 16.27
C PHE A 135 -8.93 -6.14 17.50
N ASN A 136 -8.24 -5.73 18.57
CA ASN A 136 -8.03 -6.50 19.78
C ASN A 136 -7.61 -7.96 19.53
N SER A 137 -6.87 -8.20 18.43
CA SER A 137 -6.40 -9.50 18.01
C SER A 137 -5.10 -9.39 17.23
N VAL A 138 -4.31 -10.47 17.25
CA VAL A 138 -3.07 -10.62 16.50
C VAL A 138 -3.21 -11.76 15.49
N MET A 139 -2.47 -11.72 14.38
CA MET A 139 -2.46 -12.77 13.37
C MET A 139 -1.68 -14.01 13.81
N GLY A 140 -0.70 -13.84 14.70
CA GLY A 140 0.10 -14.96 15.22
C GLY A 140 1.07 -14.57 16.33
N ALA A 141 1.88 -15.54 16.76
CA ALA A 141 2.83 -15.39 17.86
C ALA A 141 3.87 -14.29 17.64
N HIS A 142 4.25 -14.03 16.38
CA HIS A 142 5.25 -13.02 16.03
C HIS A 142 4.78 -11.57 16.30
N GLU A 143 3.52 -11.37 16.69
CA GLU A 143 2.90 -10.05 16.87
C GLU A 143 2.50 -9.76 18.32
N THR A 144 2.92 -10.62 19.26
CA THR A 144 2.69 -10.42 20.69
C THR A 144 3.83 -11.00 21.52
N THR A 145 4.18 -10.32 22.62
CA THR A 145 5.05 -10.90 23.66
C THR A 145 4.26 -11.66 24.73
N GLY A 146 2.93 -11.65 24.64
CA GLY A 146 2.03 -12.28 25.58
C GLY A 146 1.60 -13.69 25.18
N ILE A 147 0.63 -14.23 25.93
CA ILE A 147 0.07 -15.56 25.66
C ILE A 147 -0.82 -15.51 24.42
N LEU A 148 -0.48 -16.32 23.42
CA LEU A 148 -1.27 -16.45 22.20
C LEU A 148 -2.55 -17.23 22.44
N LYS A 149 -3.70 -16.66 22.05
CA LYS A 149 -4.97 -17.37 21.98
C LYS A 149 -5.17 -17.88 20.55
N ARG A 150 -4.77 -19.12 20.26
CA ARG A 150 -4.77 -19.68 18.89
C ARG A 150 -6.08 -19.49 18.12
N ARG A 151 -7.22 -19.86 18.72
CA ARG A 151 -8.55 -19.68 18.10
C ARG A 151 -8.88 -18.23 17.76
N SER A 152 -8.50 -17.29 18.64
CA SER A 152 -8.67 -15.85 18.40
C SER A 152 -7.91 -15.38 17.16
N CYS A 153 -6.73 -15.93 16.90
CA CYS A 153 -5.90 -15.60 15.74
C CYS A 153 -6.42 -16.26 14.46
N GLU A 154 -6.93 -17.49 14.57
CA GLU A 154 -7.57 -18.22 13.46
C GLU A 154 -8.84 -17.50 13.00
N ASP A 155 -9.75 -17.16 13.92
CA ASP A 155 -10.98 -16.41 13.62
C ASP A 155 -10.65 -15.03 13.04
N PHE A 156 -9.59 -14.36 13.54
CA PHE A 156 -9.17 -13.07 13.02
C PHE A 156 -8.70 -13.15 11.56
N ARG A 157 -7.85 -14.13 11.23
CA ARG A 157 -7.39 -14.35 9.85
C ARG A 157 -8.56 -14.74 8.94
N ALA A 158 -9.46 -15.60 9.42
CA ALA A 158 -10.65 -15.99 8.67
C ALA A 158 -11.56 -14.80 8.35
N GLY A 159 -11.78 -13.90 9.31
CA GLY A 159 -12.59 -12.69 9.11
C GLY A 159 -11.99 -11.71 8.10
N ILE A 160 -10.67 -11.55 8.11
CA ILE A 160 -9.95 -10.74 7.10
C ILE A 160 -10.13 -11.35 5.71
N THR A 161 -9.98 -12.67 5.59
CA THR A 161 -10.19 -13.39 4.33
C THR A 161 -11.63 -13.30 3.86
N LEU A 162 -12.62 -13.43 4.77
CA LEU A 162 -14.04 -13.30 4.44
C LEU A 162 -14.40 -11.94 3.84
N CYS A 163 -13.70 -10.88 4.24
CA CYS A 163 -13.91 -9.53 3.75
C CYS A 163 -13.03 -9.17 2.54
N ASP A 164 -12.24 -10.12 2.00
CA ASP A 164 -11.26 -9.89 0.93
C ASP A 164 -10.30 -8.71 1.22
N LEU A 165 -9.90 -8.60 2.50
CA LEU A 165 -9.06 -7.54 3.00
C LEU A 165 -7.58 -7.94 3.06
N VAL A 166 -6.71 -6.95 2.91
CA VAL A 166 -5.25 -7.09 2.91
C VAL A 166 -4.66 -6.19 3.98
N ASP A 167 -3.74 -6.72 4.79
CA ASP A 167 -3.01 -5.94 5.82
C ASP A 167 -2.09 -4.92 5.15
N LEU A 168 -2.25 -3.65 5.53
CA LEU A 168 -1.32 -2.58 5.21
C LEU A 168 -0.27 -2.51 6.32
N ASP A 169 0.94 -2.95 5.98
CA ASP A 169 2.09 -2.83 6.88
C ASP A 169 2.26 -1.38 7.36
N SER A 170 2.38 -1.23 8.69
CA SER A 170 2.64 0.04 9.34
C SER A 170 4.14 0.29 9.48
N GLN A 171 4.58 1.49 9.12
CA GLN A 171 5.92 1.99 9.41
C GLN A 171 6.02 2.48 10.86
N GLY A 172 7.21 2.43 11.46
CA GLY A 172 7.41 2.81 12.87
C GLY A 172 7.42 1.62 13.83
N PRO A 173 7.02 1.81 15.11
CA PRO A 173 6.99 0.74 16.11
C PRO A 173 6.14 -0.46 15.66
N PHE A 174 6.68 -1.65 15.80
CA PHE A 174 6.02 -2.89 15.38
C PHE A 174 4.80 -3.26 16.25
N TYR A 175 4.91 -3.08 17.57
CA TYR A 175 3.78 -3.25 18.49
C TYR A 175 3.04 -1.91 18.63
N THR A 176 1.71 -1.96 18.55
CA THR A 176 0.85 -0.75 18.62
C THR A 176 0.24 -0.56 20.01
N TRP A 177 0.27 -1.59 20.85
CA TRP A 177 -0.27 -1.58 22.21
C TRP A 177 0.75 -2.13 23.21
N GLN A 178 0.73 -1.60 24.44
CA GLN A 178 1.42 -2.19 25.57
C GLN A 178 0.52 -2.28 26.81
N GLY A 179 0.75 -3.23 27.69
CA GLY A 179 0.11 -3.23 29.00
C GLY A 179 0.76 -4.21 29.97
N PHE A 180 0.51 -4.02 31.26
CA PHE A 180 0.99 -4.92 32.29
C PHE A 180 -0.02 -6.04 32.55
N ARG A 181 0.43 -7.30 32.45
CA ARG A 181 -0.36 -8.49 32.73
C ARG A 181 0.38 -9.37 33.71
N LYS A 182 -0.23 -9.65 34.87
CA LYS A 182 0.37 -10.46 35.94
C LYS A 182 1.80 -10.02 36.31
N GLY A 183 2.04 -8.71 36.38
CA GLY A 183 3.35 -8.14 36.69
C GLY A 183 4.35 -8.05 35.53
N HIS A 184 4.03 -8.56 34.34
CA HIS A 184 4.90 -8.51 33.17
C HIS A 184 4.41 -7.54 32.10
N LEU A 185 5.33 -6.84 31.45
CA LEU A 185 5.05 -6.02 30.28
C LEU A 185 4.69 -6.92 29.09
N VAL A 186 3.50 -6.71 28.53
CA VAL A 186 3.03 -7.35 27.31
C VAL A 186 2.88 -6.29 26.23
N MET A 187 3.40 -6.56 25.04
CA MET A 187 3.24 -5.72 23.86
C MET A 187 2.54 -6.52 22.78
N SER A 188 1.67 -5.88 22.00
CA SER A 188 0.93 -6.55 20.91
C SER A 188 0.62 -5.58 19.77
N ARG A 189 0.50 -6.11 18.55
CA ARG A 189 0.07 -5.35 17.36
C ARG A 189 -1.44 -5.51 17.16
N LEU A 190 -2.22 -4.63 17.79
CA LEU A 190 -3.69 -4.68 17.84
C LEU A 190 -4.36 -3.71 16.86
N ASP A 191 -3.71 -2.58 16.62
CA ASP A 191 -4.20 -1.51 15.76
C ASP A 191 -3.69 -1.76 14.32
N ARG A 192 -4.58 -1.78 13.33
CA ARG A 192 -4.24 -2.07 11.93
C ARG A 192 -5.06 -1.28 10.94
N ALA A 193 -4.48 -1.15 9.75
CA ALA A 193 -5.17 -0.72 8.54
C ALA A 193 -5.26 -1.92 7.59
N PHE A 194 -6.45 -2.25 7.15
CA PHE A 194 -6.73 -3.24 6.13
C PHE A 194 -7.41 -2.58 4.94
N CYS A 195 -7.16 -3.03 3.73
CA CYS A 195 -7.84 -2.52 2.56
C CYS A 195 -8.08 -3.60 1.51
N ASN A 196 -9.05 -3.39 0.63
CA ASN A 196 -9.26 -4.26 -0.52
C ASN A 196 -8.37 -3.83 -1.71
N ASP A 197 -8.36 -4.64 -2.77
CA ASP A 197 -7.55 -4.37 -3.94
C ASP A 197 -8.00 -3.09 -4.68
N ASP A 198 -9.30 -2.75 -4.68
CA ASP A 198 -9.81 -1.49 -5.27
C ASP A 198 -9.23 -0.25 -4.59
N PHE A 199 -9.06 -0.26 -3.27
CA PHE A 199 -8.42 0.82 -2.55
C PHE A 199 -6.96 0.99 -2.98
N LEU A 200 -6.22 -0.12 -3.11
CA LEU A 200 -4.84 -0.11 -3.59
C LEU A 200 -4.73 0.31 -5.07
N ASN A 201 -5.77 0.07 -5.87
CA ASN A 201 -5.81 0.45 -7.28
C ASN A 201 -6.05 1.94 -7.48
N LEU A 202 -6.76 2.56 -6.54
CA LEU A 202 -7.18 3.94 -6.64
C LEU A 202 -6.06 4.94 -6.31
N TRP A 203 -5.16 4.57 -5.41
CA TRP A 203 -4.07 5.42 -4.94
C TRP A 203 -2.74 4.98 -5.52
N ASN A 204 -1.93 5.95 -5.98
CA ASN A 204 -0.59 5.64 -6.48
C ASN A 204 0.37 5.30 -5.32
N GLN A 205 0.13 5.86 -4.14
CA GLN A 205 0.89 5.60 -2.92
C GLN A 205 -0.04 5.55 -1.72
N VAL A 206 0.09 4.50 -0.93
CA VAL A 206 -0.59 4.29 0.34
C VAL A 206 0.46 3.94 1.38
N SER A 207 0.40 4.57 2.55
CA SER A 207 1.23 4.21 3.69
C SER A 207 0.47 4.32 4.99
N SER A 208 0.71 3.37 5.87
CA SER A 208 0.29 3.39 7.28
C SER A 208 1.51 3.68 8.15
N ILE A 209 1.38 4.63 9.09
CA ILE A 209 2.45 5.03 10.00
C ILE A 209 1.93 4.92 11.43
N CYS A 210 2.67 4.18 12.25
CA CYS A 210 2.48 4.10 13.69
C CYS A 210 3.20 5.28 14.35
N LEU A 211 2.44 6.27 14.80
CA LEU A 211 2.96 7.48 15.44
C LEU A 211 3.38 7.20 16.89
N PRO A 212 4.24 8.04 17.49
CA PRO A 212 4.59 7.91 18.90
C PRO A 212 3.35 7.95 19.80
N ARG A 213 3.28 6.99 20.72
CA ARG A 213 2.27 6.93 21.77
C ARG A 213 2.55 7.99 22.84
N SER A 214 1.50 8.68 23.27
CA SER A 214 1.52 9.57 24.43
C SER A 214 0.14 9.56 25.10
N HIS A 215 0.06 9.53 26.43
CA HIS A 215 -1.18 9.54 27.22
C HIS A 215 -2.22 8.41 26.94
N SER A 216 -1.90 7.43 26.11
CA SER A 216 -2.63 6.18 25.90
C SER A 216 -1.66 5.01 26.01
N ASP A 217 -2.16 3.78 26.14
CA ASP A 217 -1.40 2.55 25.96
C ASP A 217 -1.29 2.13 24.47
N HIS A 218 -2.08 2.74 23.59
CA HIS A 218 -2.06 2.59 22.13
C HIS A 218 -1.30 3.69 21.40
N HIS A 219 -0.62 3.31 20.33
CA HIS A 219 -0.06 4.22 19.34
C HIS A 219 -1.15 4.74 18.38
N PRO A 220 -1.14 6.05 18.02
CA PRO A 220 -1.98 6.54 16.93
C PRO A 220 -1.52 5.96 15.58
N LEU A 221 -2.47 5.63 14.70
CA LEU A 221 -2.20 5.21 13.33
C LEU A 221 -2.59 6.31 12.34
N LEU A 222 -1.63 6.75 11.54
CA LEU A 222 -1.84 7.69 10.45
C LEU A 222 -1.76 6.96 9.12
N LEU A 223 -2.86 6.94 8.38
CA LEU A 223 -2.90 6.50 6.99
C LEU A 223 -2.79 7.70 6.06
N THR A 224 -1.87 7.63 5.10
CA THR A 224 -1.70 8.62 4.03
C THR A 224 -1.88 7.95 2.68
N SER A 225 -2.76 8.51 1.85
CA SER A 225 -3.04 8.03 0.50
C SER A 225 -2.93 9.19 -0.50
N LEU A 226 -2.08 9.04 -1.51
CA LEU A 226 -1.72 10.08 -2.49
C LEU A 226 -1.97 9.57 -3.92
N LYS A 227 -2.59 10.43 -4.74
CA LYS A 227 -2.69 10.22 -6.20
C LYS A 227 -1.49 10.84 -6.90
N ASP A 228 -1.20 12.10 -6.63
CA ASP A 228 -0.07 12.77 -7.25
C ASP A 228 1.18 12.54 -6.42
N ILE A 229 2.13 11.81 -7.00
CA ILE A 229 3.48 11.66 -6.47
C ILE A 229 4.36 12.49 -7.40
N PRO A 230 5.20 13.41 -6.90
CA PRO A 230 6.28 13.95 -7.70
C PRO A 230 7.23 12.80 -8.04
N THR A 231 7.00 12.17 -9.18
CA THR A 231 7.89 11.11 -9.64
C THR A 231 9.10 11.75 -10.29
N GLY A 232 10.25 11.61 -9.64
CA GLY A 232 11.53 11.75 -10.33
C GLY A 232 11.66 10.75 -11.50
N PRO A 233 12.68 10.91 -12.34
CA PRO A 233 12.87 10.05 -13.51
C PRO A 233 12.92 8.57 -13.10
N ARG A 234 12.08 7.74 -13.73
CA ARG A 234 12.03 6.30 -13.42
C ARG A 234 13.42 5.68 -13.65
N PRO A 235 13.98 4.96 -12.66
CA PRO A 235 15.26 4.31 -12.84
C PRO A 235 15.16 3.28 -13.95
N PHE A 236 16.20 3.21 -14.78
CA PHE A 236 16.31 2.14 -15.77
C PHE A 236 16.45 0.81 -15.05
N ARG A 237 15.62 -0.16 -15.41
CA ARG A 237 15.68 -1.52 -14.91
C ARG A 237 15.67 -2.46 -16.09
N PHE A 238 16.56 -3.44 -16.05
CA PHE A 238 16.53 -4.57 -16.96
C PHE A 238 15.19 -5.30 -16.83
N GLN A 239 14.67 -5.79 -17.94
CA GLN A 239 13.43 -6.58 -17.97
C GLN A 239 13.74 -7.93 -18.62
N GLY A 240 13.49 -9.02 -17.91
CA GLY A 240 13.81 -10.39 -18.36
C GLY A 240 13.12 -10.76 -19.66
N MET A 241 11.95 -10.19 -19.95
CA MET A 241 11.25 -10.40 -21.23
C MET A 241 12.10 -10.00 -22.44
N TRP A 242 13.08 -9.10 -22.28
CA TRP A 242 14.01 -8.74 -23.36
C TRP A 242 14.79 -9.93 -23.88
N LEU A 243 15.11 -10.90 -23.02
CA LEU A 243 15.83 -12.12 -23.40
C LEU A 243 15.01 -13.02 -24.34
N SER A 244 13.69 -12.85 -24.39
CA SER A 244 12.83 -13.62 -25.30
C SER A 244 12.88 -13.11 -26.73
N HIS A 245 13.33 -11.88 -26.97
CA HIS A 245 13.33 -11.29 -28.30
C HIS A 245 14.61 -11.67 -29.07
N PRO A 246 14.52 -12.21 -30.30
CA PRO A 246 15.68 -12.70 -31.04
C PRO A 246 16.81 -11.68 -31.22
N THR A 247 16.46 -10.40 -31.43
CA THR A 247 17.43 -9.33 -31.72
C THR A 247 18.12 -8.74 -30.48
N PHE A 248 17.74 -9.16 -29.26
CA PHE A 248 18.29 -8.58 -28.03
C PHE A 248 19.82 -8.75 -27.93
N MET A 249 20.33 -9.95 -28.16
CA MET A 249 21.76 -10.23 -28.03
C MET A 249 22.60 -9.51 -29.08
N ASP A 250 22.06 -9.34 -30.28
CA ASP A 250 22.74 -8.61 -31.35
C ASP A 250 22.83 -7.12 -31.02
N LEU A 251 21.76 -6.52 -30.47
CA LEU A 251 21.79 -5.15 -29.96
C LEU A 251 22.89 -4.98 -28.90
N VAL A 252 22.94 -5.88 -27.91
CA VAL A 252 23.97 -5.83 -26.85
C VAL A 252 25.37 -5.93 -27.46
N ARG A 253 25.61 -6.90 -28.34
CA ARG A 253 26.91 -7.11 -29.00
C ARG A 253 27.34 -5.88 -29.79
N ASN A 254 26.42 -5.28 -30.54
CA ASN A 254 26.66 -4.08 -31.35
C ASN A 254 27.01 -2.84 -30.51
N VAL A 255 26.42 -2.68 -29.34
CA VAL A 255 26.78 -1.58 -28.44
C VAL A 255 28.10 -1.87 -27.73
N TRP A 256 28.34 -3.12 -27.35
CA TRP A 256 29.53 -3.52 -26.61
C TRP A 256 30.80 -3.49 -27.45
N SER A 257 30.69 -3.63 -28.77
CA SER A 257 31.83 -3.51 -29.70
C SER A 257 32.28 -2.06 -29.92
N ARG A 258 31.49 -1.06 -29.54
CA ARG A 258 31.87 0.36 -29.66
C ARG A 258 33.10 0.68 -28.80
N SER A 259 34.01 1.48 -29.35
CA SER A 259 35.21 1.96 -28.65
C SER A 259 34.88 3.12 -27.71
N PHE A 260 35.48 3.09 -26.51
CA PHE A 260 35.41 4.15 -25.51
C PHE A 260 36.80 4.37 -24.94
N PHE A 261 37.13 5.61 -24.58
CA PHE A 261 38.44 6.00 -24.07
C PHE A 261 38.36 6.39 -22.59
N GLY A 262 39.45 6.19 -21.85
CA GLY A 262 39.59 6.50 -20.44
C GLY A 262 40.10 5.32 -19.61
N SER A 263 40.05 5.45 -18.28
CA SER A 263 40.37 4.34 -17.38
C SER A 263 39.44 3.13 -17.62
N PRO A 264 39.83 1.91 -17.25
CA PRO A 264 38.96 0.72 -17.37
C PRO A 264 37.55 0.94 -16.77
N PHE A 265 37.46 1.64 -15.63
CA PHE A 265 36.19 1.98 -15.00
C PHE A 265 35.37 2.97 -15.83
N THR A 266 36.03 4.01 -16.38
CA THR A 266 35.40 4.97 -17.29
C THR A 266 34.85 4.30 -18.55
N ILE A 267 35.60 3.36 -19.14
CA ILE A 267 35.19 2.58 -20.31
C ILE A 267 33.94 1.76 -19.97
N LEU A 268 33.95 1.02 -18.85
CA LEU A 268 32.81 0.22 -18.42
C LEU A 268 31.55 1.08 -18.21
N VAL A 269 31.67 2.19 -17.48
CA VAL A 269 30.56 3.11 -17.23
C VAL A 269 29.99 3.68 -18.52
N ASN A 270 30.84 4.07 -19.47
CA ASN A 270 30.40 4.62 -20.75
C ASN A 270 29.72 3.56 -21.63
N LYS A 271 30.23 2.32 -21.66
CA LYS A 271 29.55 1.19 -22.33
C LYS A 271 28.17 0.93 -21.74
N LEU A 272 28.05 0.89 -20.42
CA LEU A 272 26.76 0.70 -19.73
C LEU A 272 25.79 1.86 -20.00
N LYS A 273 26.27 3.11 -20.00
CA LYS A 273 25.45 4.30 -20.35
C LYS A 273 24.95 4.23 -21.79
N ALA A 274 25.81 3.86 -22.74
CA ALA A 274 25.43 3.69 -24.14
C ALA A 274 24.39 2.58 -24.28
N LEU A 275 24.63 1.41 -23.68
CA LEU A 275 23.71 0.27 -23.73
C LEU A 275 22.33 0.63 -23.13
N LYS A 276 22.31 1.32 -22.00
CA LYS A 276 21.07 1.83 -21.38
C LYS A 276 20.27 2.73 -22.33
N ARG A 277 20.92 3.59 -23.11
CA ARG A 277 20.24 4.49 -24.05
C ARG A 277 19.60 3.71 -25.19
N GLU A 278 20.36 2.82 -25.83
CA GLU A 278 19.85 2.02 -26.96
C GLU A 278 18.73 1.08 -26.51
N LEU A 279 18.87 0.44 -25.34
CA LEU A 279 17.84 -0.44 -24.78
C LEU A 279 16.53 0.30 -24.47
N LYS A 280 16.60 1.59 -24.08
CA LYS A 280 15.38 2.38 -23.84
C LYS A 280 14.59 2.62 -25.13
N VAL A 281 15.28 2.96 -26.21
CA VAL A 281 14.67 3.20 -27.53
C VAL A 281 14.11 1.88 -28.06
N TRP A 282 14.95 0.84 -28.10
CA TRP A 282 14.57 -0.49 -28.57
C TRP A 282 13.40 -1.08 -27.79
N ASN A 283 13.37 -0.93 -26.46
CA ASN A 283 12.24 -1.39 -25.66
C ASN A 283 10.92 -0.71 -26.06
N TRP A 284 10.96 0.59 -26.36
CA TRP A 284 9.77 1.32 -26.80
C TRP A 284 9.31 0.87 -28.19
N GLU A 285 10.24 0.70 -29.13
CA GLU A 285 9.93 0.29 -30.50
C GLU A 285 9.44 -1.16 -30.58
N VAL A 286 10.12 -2.08 -29.90
CA VAL A 286 9.84 -3.53 -29.99
C VAL A 286 8.71 -3.95 -29.05
N PHE A 287 8.76 -3.57 -27.78
CA PHE A 287 7.75 -3.98 -26.79
C PHE A 287 6.66 -2.92 -26.64
N GLY A 288 7.02 -1.64 -26.56
CA GLY A 288 6.06 -0.54 -26.43
C GLY A 288 5.16 -0.67 -25.21
N ASP A 289 3.89 -0.27 -25.36
CA ASP A 289 2.86 -0.53 -24.35
C ASP A 289 2.33 -1.96 -24.49
N LEU A 290 2.90 -2.86 -23.67
CA LEU A 290 2.54 -4.27 -23.64
C LEU A 290 1.05 -4.49 -23.35
N LYS A 291 0.44 -3.68 -22.47
CA LYS A 291 -0.99 -3.80 -22.14
C LYS A 291 -1.87 -3.47 -23.33
N LEU A 292 -1.53 -2.40 -24.04
CA LEU A 292 -2.26 -2.00 -25.24
C LEU A 292 -2.13 -3.05 -26.35
N LYS A 293 -0.94 -3.64 -26.51
CA LYS A 293 -0.71 -4.72 -27.47
C LYS A 293 -1.52 -5.98 -27.14
N ILE A 294 -1.54 -6.38 -25.87
CA ILE A 294 -2.36 -7.50 -25.39
C ILE A 294 -3.84 -7.23 -25.66
N ALA A 295 -4.35 -6.05 -25.28
CA ALA A 295 -5.75 -5.69 -25.52
C ALA A 295 -6.13 -5.74 -27.01
N ARG A 296 -5.26 -5.23 -27.90
CA ARG A 296 -5.47 -5.30 -29.36
C ARG A 296 -5.44 -6.74 -29.88
N ALA A 297 -4.50 -7.56 -29.39
CA ALA A 297 -4.41 -8.96 -29.79
C ALA A 297 -5.64 -9.76 -29.32
N THR A 298 -6.12 -9.54 -28.09
CA THR A 298 -7.37 -10.11 -27.59
C THR A 298 -8.56 -9.70 -28.46
N GLN A 299 -8.67 -8.41 -28.79
CA GLN A 299 -9.74 -7.91 -29.66
C GLN A 299 -9.67 -8.54 -31.06
N ASN A 300 -8.47 -8.68 -31.63
CA ASN A 300 -8.31 -9.31 -32.95
C ASN A 300 -8.74 -10.77 -32.94
N VAL A 301 -8.36 -11.55 -31.92
CA VAL A 301 -8.81 -12.94 -31.75
C VAL A 301 -10.34 -13.00 -31.61
N SER A 302 -10.94 -12.11 -30.79
CA SER A 302 -12.40 -12.02 -30.63
C SER A 302 -13.11 -11.74 -31.95
N LEU A 303 -12.61 -10.79 -32.74
CA LEU A 303 -13.19 -10.45 -34.05
C LEU A 303 -13.11 -11.61 -35.04
N ILE A 304 -11.99 -12.35 -35.07
CA ILE A 304 -11.85 -13.53 -35.93
C ILE A 304 -12.86 -14.61 -35.52
N GLN A 305 -13.03 -14.84 -34.21
CA GLN A 305 -13.97 -15.82 -33.66
C GLN A 305 -15.44 -15.45 -33.90
N GLU A 306 -15.79 -14.17 -33.73
CA GLU A 306 -17.12 -13.66 -34.06
C GLU A 306 -17.43 -13.87 -35.56
N ARG A 307 -16.46 -13.59 -36.43
CA ARG A 307 -16.61 -13.82 -37.88
C ARG A 307 -16.76 -15.30 -38.22
N LEU A 308 -15.99 -16.19 -37.59
CA LEU A 308 -16.15 -17.64 -37.74
C LEU A 308 -17.54 -18.11 -37.32
N GLY A 309 -18.11 -17.53 -36.26
CA GLY A 309 -19.47 -17.83 -35.80
C GLY A 309 -20.58 -17.39 -36.75
N ILE A 310 -20.35 -16.33 -37.54
CA ILE A 310 -21.34 -15.76 -38.47
C ILE A 310 -21.17 -16.34 -39.90
N GLU A 311 -19.94 -16.36 -40.41
CA GLU A 311 -19.61 -16.72 -41.79
C GLU A 311 -19.39 -18.23 -41.98
N GLY A 312 -19.29 -19.00 -40.88
CA GLY A 312 -18.97 -20.43 -40.90
C GLY A 312 -17.47 -20.70 -41.13
N PHE A 313 -17.09 -21.98 -41.11
CA PHE A 313 -15.69 -22.39 -41.29
C PHE A 313 -15.22 -22.05 -42.72
N SER A 314 -14.31 -21.08 -42.84
CA SER A 314 -13.57 -20.83 -44.08
C SER A 314 -12.07 -20.98 -43.84
N ASP A 315 -11.37 -21.65 -44.76
CA ASP A 315 -9.92 -21.83 -44.74
C ASP A 315 -9.12 -20.54 -44.45
N PRO A 316 -9.45 -19.36 -45.02
CA PRO A 316 -8.71 -18.14 -44.70
C PRO A 316 -8.92 -17.65 -43.25
N LEU A 317 -10.12 -17.80 -42.67
CA LEU A 317 -10.40 -17.38 -41.29
C LEU A 317 -9.74 -18.32 -40.27
N LEU A 318 -9.77 -19.63 -40.53
CA LEU A 318 -9.06 -20.63 -39.72
C LEU A 318 -7.54 -20.37 -39.72
N LYS A 319 -6.98 -20.00 -40.87
CA LYS A 319 -5.57 -19.62 -40.98
C LYS A 319 -5.27 -18.34 -40.19
N GLN A 320 -6.13 -17.32 -40.27
CA GLN A 320 -5.98 -16.10 -39.47
C GLN A 320 -6.02 -16.36 -37.97
N GLU A 321 -6.92 -17.24 -37.51
CA GLU A 321 -6.99 -17.65 -36.11
C GLU A 321 -5.72 -18.39 -35.68
N THR A 322 -5.26 -19.34 -36.50
CA THR A 322 -4.03 -20.12 -36.27
C THR A 322 -2.79 -19.24 -36.21
N GLU A 323 -2.74 -18.14 -36.96
CA GLU A 323 -1.64 -17.16 -36.93
C GLU A 323 -1.74 -16.17 -35.76
N ALA A 324 -2.96 -15.80 -35.35
CA ALA A 324 -3.19 -14.85 -34.27
C ALA A 324 -2.88 -15.43 -32.88
N HIS A 325 -3.16 -16.72 -32.66
CA HIS A 325 -2.94 -17.37 -31.36
C HIS A 325 -1.48 -17.37 -30.89
N PRO A 326 -0.48 -17.81 -31.69
CA PRO A 326 0.92 -17.77 -31.28
C PRO A 326 1.40 -16.35 -30.96
N ALA A 327 0.97 -15.36 -31.74
CA ALA A 327 1.33 -13.96 -31.50
C ALA A 327 0.75 -13.45 -30.16
N PHE A 328 -0.50 -13.83 -29.85
CA PHE A 328 -1.13 -13.53 -28.57
C PHE A 328 -0.45 -14.24 -27.40
N ASP A 329 -0.14 -15.53 -27.53
CA ASP A 329 0.56 -16.31 -26.50
C ASP A 329 1.94 -15.76 -26.17
N ILE A 330 2.70 -15.28 -27.18
CA ILE A 330 3.98 -14.62 -26.96
C ILE A 330 3.79 -13.38 -26.06
N LEU A 331 2.80 -12.53 -26.36
CA LEU A 331 2.54 -11.32 -25.57
C LEU A 331 2.13 -11.65 -24.12
N LEU A 332 1.30 -12.68 -23.92
CA LEU A 332 0.95 -13.16 -22.58
C LEU A 332 2.18 -13.66 -21.81
N SER A 333 3.07 -14.41 -22.47
CA SER A 333 4.30 -14.89 -21.85
C SER A 333 5.23 -13.73 -21.41
N GLN A 334 5.30 -12.68 -22.23
CA GLN A 334 6.10 -11.49 -21.93
C GLN A 334 5.54 -10.74 -20.72
N GLU A 335 4.21 -10.60 -20.64
CA GLU A 335 3.55 -9.98 -19.49
C GLU A 335 3.78 -10.78 -18.21
N GLU A 336 3.66 -12.10 -18.29
CA GLU A 336 3.91 -12.97 -17.14
C GLU A 336 5.35 -12.82 -16.61
N ILE A 337 6.36 -12.88 -17.49
CA ILE A 337 7.76 -12.69 -17.11
C ILE A 337 7.95 -11.31 -16.45
N TYR A 338 7.40 -10.27 -17.06
CA TYR A 338 7.49 -8.91 -16.54
C TYR A 338 6.88 -8.80 -15.12
N LEU A 339 5.67 -9.32 -14.93
CA LEU A 339 4.98 -9.25 -13.64
C LEU A 339 5.62 -10.13 -12.57
N ARG A 340 6.15 -11.30 -12.95
CA ARG A 340 6.90 -12.19 -12.05
C ARG A 340 8.15 -11.51 -11.51
N GLU A 341 8.92 -10.82 -12.36
CA GLU A 341 10.10 -10.07 -11.92
C GLU A 341 9.74 -8.91 -10.98
N GLN A 342 8.67 -8.17 -11.29
CA GLN A 342 8.22 -7.07 -10.44
C GLN A 342 7.72 -7.56 -9.07
N SER A 343 7.03 -8.70 -9.03
CA SER A 343 6.48 -9.29 -7.80
C SER A 343 7.55 -9.97 -6.93
N ARG A 344 8.65 -10.44 -7.54
CA ARG A 344 9.72 -11.26 -6.94
C ARG A 344 9.22 -12.55 -6.26
N VAL A 345 8.14 -13.13 -6.75
CA VAL A 345 7.65 -14.44 -6.30
C VAL A 345 8.55 -15.53 -6.91
N LYS A 346 9.16 -16.38 -6.07
CA LYS A 346 10.13 -17.42 -6.49
C LYS A 346 9.56 -18.84 -6.52
N TRP A 347 8.45 -19.09 -5.82
CA TRP A 347 8.02 -20.45 -5.46
C TRP A 347 6.80 -20.95 -6.26
N LEU A 348 6.23 -20.14 -7.17
CA LEU A 348 5.16 -20.60 -8.02
C LEU A 348 5.73 -21.65 -8.98
N LYS A 349 5.53 -22.93 -8.65
CA LYS A 349 6.20 -24.05 -9.33
C LYS A 349 5.46 -24.48 -10.58
N GLU A 350 4.12 -24.46 -10.59
CA GLU A 350 3.22 -24.52 -11.75
C GLU A 350 1.83 -24.03 -11.29
N GLY A 351 1.03 -23.42 -12.18
CA GLY A 351 -0.41 -23.24 -11.95
C GLY A 351 -0.97 -21.83 -12.19
N ASP A 352 -1.65 -21.69 -13.33
CA ASP A 352 -2.46 -20.60 -13.87
C ASP A 352 -1.78 -19.26 -14.23
N ARG A 353 -2.08 -18.78 -15.44
CA ARG A 353 -1.65 -17.48 -16.03
C ARG A 353 -2.34 -16.30 -15.32
N ASN A 354 -2.24 -16.23 -13.99
CA ASN A 354 -2.98 -15.27 -13.19
C ASN A 354 -2.21 -13.94 -13.07
N SER A 355 -2.27 -13.12 -14.12
CA SER A 355 -1.67 -11.78 -14.14
C SER A 355 -2.23 -10.88 -13.03
N SER A 356 -3.50 -11.05 -12.65
CA SER A 356 -4.15 -10.30 -11.57
C SER A 356 -3.46 -10.52 -10.21
N PHE A 357 -3.10 -11.77 -9.90
CA PHE A 357 -2.35 -12.10 -8.69
C PHE A 357 -1.01 -11.37 -8.64
N PHE A 358 -0.21 -11.45 -9.71
CA PHE A 358 1.07 -10.77 -9.74
C PHE A 358 0.93 -9.26 -9.67
N HIS A 359 -0.08 -8.68 -10.34
CA HIS A 359 -0.38 -7.25 -10.23
C HIS A 359 -0.68 -6.83 -8.79
N ASN A 360 -1.49 -7.60 -8.06
CA ASN A 360 -1.85 -7.27 -6.68
C ASN A 360 -0.64 -7.43 -5.75
N VAL A 361 0.19 -8.47 -5.94
CA VAL A 361 1.45 -8.61 -5.21
C VAL A 361 2.41 -7.44 -5.48
N VAL A 362 2.57 -7.02 -6.74
CA VAL A 362 3.41 -5.86 -7.10
C VAL A 362 2.91 -4.60 -6.40
N LYS A 363 1.59 -4.36 -6.38
CA LYS A 363 0.99 -3.19 -5.71
C LYS A 363 1.22 -3.22 -4.20
N ARG A 364 0.93 -4.35 -3.55
CA ARG A 364 1.21 -4.56 -2.11
C ARG A 364 2.68 -4.28 -1.79
N ARG A 365 3.58 -4.76 -2.64
CA ARG A 365 5.03 -4.48 -2.50
C ARG A 365 5.39 -3.02 -2.73
N ARG A 366 4.74 -2.33 -3.67
CA ARG A 366 4.95 -0.89 -3.89
C ARG A 366 4.51 -0.13 -2.65
N ALA A 367 3.29 -0.34 -2.16
CA ALA A 367 2.80 0.27 -0.92
C ALA A 367 3.77 0.07 0.25
N LYS A 368 4.32 -1.15 0.41
CA LYS A 368 5.33 -1.45 1.43
C LYS A 368 6.68 -0.76 1.23
N LYS A 369 7.12 -0.60 -0.02
CA LYS A 369 8.47 -0.10 -0.36
C LYS A 369 8.54 1.40 -0.54
N THR A 370 7.41 2.08 -0.68
CA THR A 370 7.45 3.53 -0.88
C THR A 370 7.94 4.19 0.40
N LEU A 371 9.04 4.94 0.26
CA LEU A 371 9.54 5.79 1.32
C LEU A 371 8.63 7.01 1.38
N CYS A 372 7.75 7.04 2.38
CA CYS A 372 6.81 8.14 2.58
C CYS A 372 7.28 9.12 3.65
N ASN A 373 8.22 8.69 4.48
CA ASN A 373 8.79 9.48 5.56
C ASN A 373 10.18 8.95 5.90
N MET A 374 10.97 9.79 6.53
CA MET A 374 12.29 9.45 7.06
C MET A 374 12.46 10.09 8.43
N LYS A 375 13.08 9.37 9.37
CA LYS A 375 13.50 9.98 10.63
C LYS A 375 14.80 10.73 10.38
N ILE A 376 14.78 12.06 10.50
CA ILE A 376 15.97 12.92 10.43
C ILE A 376 16.20 13.45 11.85
N GLY A 377 17.22 12.92 12.54
CA GLY A 377 17.41 13.14 13.97
C GLY A 377 16.26 12.56 14.79
N ASP A 378 15.48 13.42 15.46
CA ASP A 378 14.29 13.05 16.24
C ASP A 378 12.96 13.36 15.57
N GLU A 379 12.98 14.02 14.42
CA GLU A 379 11.77 14.37 13.69
C GLU A 379 11.48 13.36 12.58
N LEU A 380 10.19 13.02 12.44
CA LEU A 380 9.70 12.25 11.31
C LEU A 380 9.29 13.24 10.21
N VAL A 381 10.05 13.26 9.12
CA VAL A 381 9.84 14.14 7.98
C VAL A 381 9.05 13.39 6.91
N ASP A 382 7.97 13.98 6.41
CA ASP A 382 7.16 13.47 5.29
C ASP A 382 7.36 14.26 3.98
N ASP A 383 8.18 15.32 4.00
CA ASP A 383 8.54 16.12 2.83
C ASP A 383 9.60 15.40 1.96
N MET A 384 9.21 15.03 0.75
CA MET A 384 10.06 14.28 -0.18
C MET A 384 11.29 15.08 -0.66
N ASP A 385 11.18 16.40 -0.77
CA ASP A 385 12.30 17.24 -1.22
C ASP A 385 13.34 17.37 -0.11
N LEU A 386 12.88 17.50 1.14
CA LEU A 386 13.76 17.49 2.30
C LEU A 386 14.46 16.12 2.48
N ILE A 387 13.71 15.03 2.34
CA ILE A 387 14.25 13.67 2.38
C ILE A 387 15.30 13.47 1.28
N SER A 388 15.01 13.89 0.04
CA SER A 388 15.94 13.78 -1.08
C SER A 388 17.21 14.57 -0.83
N THR A 389 17.09 15.81 -0.34
CA THR A 389 18.23 16.66 -0.02
C THR A 389 19.08 16.05 1.08
N HIS A 390 18.46 15.56 2.16
CA HIS A 390 19.17 14.92 3.26
C HIS A 390 19.94 13.67 2.82
N ILE A 391 19.32 12.80 2.00
CA ILE A 391 20.00 11.63 1.43
C ILE A 391 21.17 12.04 0.55
N GLN A 392 20.99 13.08 -0.28
CA GLN A 392 22.06 13.58 -1.13
C GLN A 392 23.24 14.08 -0.30
N THR A 393 23.00 14.94 0.70
CA THR A 393 24.04 15.45 1.61
C THR A 393 24.75 14.32 2.33
N PHE A 394 24.02 13.34 2.86
CA PHE A 394 24.62 12.18 3.54
C PHE A 394 25.61 11.43 2.65
N TYR A 395 25.25 11.15 1.39
CA TYR A 395 26.17 10.45 0.47
C TYR A 395 27.30 11.36 -0.03
N GLU A 396 27.05 12.65 -0.26
CA GLU A 396 28.10 13.61 -0.59
C GLU A 396 29.16 13.67 0.50
N ASP A 397 28.76 13.71 1.77
CA ASP A 397 29.65 13.72 2.91
C ASP A 397 30.37 12.37 3.06
N LEU A 398 29.65 11.24 2.95
CA LEU A 398 30.24 9.89 3.01
C LEU A 398 31.33 9.66 1.96
N PHE A 399 31.16 10.20 0.75
CA PHE A 399 32.14 10.06 -0.33
C PHE A 399 33.17 11.19 -0.36
N ARG A 400 32.97 12.28 0.39
CA ARG A 400 33.96 13.35 0.62
C ARG A 400 34.88 13.04 1.79
N ASP A 401 34.42 12.25 2.76
CA ASP A 401 35.26 11.78 3.85
C ASP A 401 36.42 10.96 3.25
N SER A 402 37.60 11.58 3.28
CA SER A 402 38.85 10.95 2.93
C SER A 402 39.11 9.83 3.93
N HIS A 403 38.66 8.61 3.62
CA HIS A 403 39.19 7.42 4.25
C HIS A 403 40.70 7.45 4.05
N SER A 404 41.38 7.73 5.16
CA SER A 404 42.82 7.67 5.32
C SER A 404 43.29 6.30 4.85
N SER A 405 44.20 6.31 3.88
CA SER A 405 44.88 5.16 3.28
C SER A 405 43.98 4.07 2.69
N VAL A 406 43.65 4.21 1.40
CA VAL A 406 43.46 3.05 0.53
C VAL A 406 44.83 2.35 0.45
N SER A 407 45.03 1.29 1.24
CA SER A 407 46.14 0.37 1.01
C SER A 407 45.78 -0.48 -0.20
N ASP A 408 46.56 -0.33 -1.25
CA ASP A 408 46.46 -1.12 -2.46
C ASP A 408 46.81 -2.58 -2.11
N PHE A 409 45.82 -3.47 -2.07
CA PHE A 409 46.03 -4.91 -1.89
C PHE A 409 46.28 -5.60 -3.24
N SER A 410 47.14 -5.00 -4.06
CA SER A 410 47.70 -5.65 -5.25
C SER A 410 49.10 -6.19 -4.96
N MET A 411 49.17 -7.49 -4.67
CA MET A 411 50.29 -8.35 -5.09
C MET A 411 49.73 -9.51 -5.92
#